data_AF-X1INC9-F1
#
_entry.id   AF-X1INC9-F1
#
_cell.length_a   1.000
_cell.length_b   1.000
_cell.length_c   1.000
_cell.angle_alpha   90.00
_cell.angle_beta   90.00
_cell.angle_gamma   90.00
#
_symmetry.space_group_name_H-M   'P 1'
#
loop_
_entity.id
_entity.type
_entity.pdbx_description
1 polymer ?
#
loop_
_entity_poly.entity_id
_entity_poly.type
_entity_poly.pdbx_seq_one_letter_code
_entity_poly.pdbx_strand_id
1 'polypeptide(L)'
;PSPSCDEIAHDLYSIRVVPFSISDFKSDTLFDLQTNYFGTSILVASLMYETTICEKLETMNLERVYPLFYLNLKYPDIFISPEYRGVFDSVFNAENKRKIRNVMGLWEDSISRTVFGCLVEFRFTFQKDLLKAAKSRYPQYFEPSIISLSDEEVMLDCGAYTGDTLKQFDKITAGQFKKVYSFEPDQRNFTMLREVAKSISSEKIVPINSGVYRTGGELYFSETGNIDTRVTKDEKVHEDSC
;
A
#
# COMPACT_ATOMS: atom_id res chain seq x y z
N PRO A 1 -14.22 28.17 12.73
CA PRO A 1 -13.17 28.12 13.79
C PRO A 1 -12.61 26.70 13.87
N SER A 2 -11.38 26.50 13.41
CA SER A 2 -10.63 25.26 13.64
C SER A 2 -10.39 25.12 15.15
N PRO A 3 -10.72 23.98 15.78
CA PRO A 3 -10.41 23.76 17.19
C PRO A 3 -8.90 23.82 17.41
N SER A 4 -8.50 24.38 18.56
CA SER A 4 -7.09 24.51 18.92
C SER A 4 -6.48 23.13 19.24
N CYS A 5 -5.16 22.98 19.10
CA CYS A 5 -4.44 21.74 19.44
C CYS A 5 -4.77 21.22 20.85
N ASP A 6 -5.12 22.11 21.78
CA ASP A 6 -5.44 21.76 23.18
C ASP A 6 -6.84 21.11 23.33
N GLU A 7 -7.81 21.44 22.47
CA GLU A 7 -9.14 20.80 22.49
C GLU A 7 -9.06 19.36 21.96
N ILE A 8 -8.21 19.11 20.95
CA ILE A 8 -7.97 17.76 20.41
C ILE A 8 -7.22 16.90 21.42
N ALA A 9 -6.27 17.47 22.15
CA ALA A 9 -5.55 16.78 23.21
C ALA A 9 -6.49 16.35 24.35
N HIS A 10 -7.47 17.19 24.72
CA HIS A 10 -8.39 16.90 25.81
C HIS A 10 -9.36 15.74 25.53
N ASP A 11 -9.76 15.54 24.26
CA ASP A 11 -10.60 14.43 23.81
C ASP A 11 -9.83 13.08 23.71
N LEU A 12 -8.52 13.13 23.52
CA LEU A 12 -7.66 11.93 23.43
C LEU A 12 -7.36 11.29 24.81
N TYR A 13 -7.53 12.03 25.91
CA TYR A 13 -7.29 11.49 27.27
C TYR A 13 -8.40 10.55 27.79
N SER A 14 -9.51 10.41 27.08
CA SER A 14 -10.58 9.47 27.41
C SER A 14 -10.79 8.38 26.35
N ILE A 15 -9.74 7.97 25.64
CA ILE A 15 -9.83 6.81 24.73
C ILE A 15 -10.07 5.55 25.56
N ARG A 16 -11.32 5.08 25.59
CA ARG A 16 -11.62 3.71 25.98
C ARG A 16 -11.25 2.80 24.83
N VAL A 17 -10.12 2.12 24.97
CA VAL A 17 -9.76 1.00 24.09
C VAL A 17 -10.68 -0.16 24.44
N VAL A 18 -11.60 -0.50 23.55
CA VAL A 18 -12.41 -1.70 23.70
C VAL A 18 -11.85 -2.76 22.75
N PRO A 19 -11.18 -3.81 23.26
CA PRO A 19 -10.66 -4.88 22.41
C PRO A 19 -11.80 -5.71 21.85
N PHE A 20 -11.81 -5.96 20.54
CA PHE A 20 -12.82 -6.77 19.86
C PHE A 20 -12.19 -7.68 18.80
N SER A 21 -12.67 -8.93 18.69
CA SER A 21 -12.39 -9.81 17.56
C SER A 21 -13.52 -9.72 16.53
N ILE A 22 -13.19 -9.75 15.24
CA ILE A 22 -14.17 -9.82 14.14
C ILE A 22 -15.07 -11.07 14.22
N SER A 23 -14.61 -12.13 14.87
CA SER A 23 -15.41 -13.33 15.15
C SER A 23 -16.54 -13.10 16.18
N ASP A 24 -16.52 -11.99 16.91
CA ASP A 24 -17.43 -11.71 18.03
C ASP A 24 -18.59 -10.80 17.63
N PHE A 25 -18.82 -10.59 16.33
CA PHE A 25 -20.02 -9.96 15.78
C PHE A 25 -21.25 -10.88 15.91
N LYS A 26 -21.60 -11.27 17.14
CA LYS A 26 -22.92 -11.82 17.47
C LYS A 26 -23.94 -10.67 17.56
N SER A 27 -25.23 -10.97 17.35
CA SER A 27 -26.34 -10.00 17.40
C SER A 27 -26.35 -9.13 18.67
N ASP A 28 -25.89 -9.68 19.79
CA ASP A 28 -26.06 -9.07 21.11
C ASP A 28 -24.99 -8.00 21.36
N THR A 29 -23.75 -8.23 20.93
CA THR A 29 -22.66 -7.24 20.95
C THR A 29 -22.97 -6.04 20.04
N LEU A 30 -23.76 -6.26 18.99
CA LEU A 30 -24.19 -5.25 18.04
C LEU A 30 -25.23 -4.28 18.61
N PHE A 31 -26.20 -4.81 19.36
CA PHE A 31 -27.20 -3.99 20.05
C PHE A 31 -26.57 -3.15 21.17
N ASP A 32 -25.60 -3.71 21.89
CA ASP A 32 -24.86 -3.01 22.94
C ASP A 32 -24.06 -1.81 22.42
N LEU A 33 -23.45 -1.94 21.23
CA LEU A 33 -22.69 -0.84 20.62
C LEU A 33 -23.60 0.36 20.29
N GLN A 34 -24.73 0.09 19.64
CA GLN A 34 -25.68 1.13 19.26
C GLN A 34 -26.33 1.78 20.48
N THR A 35 -26.65 1.00 21.52
CA THR A 35 -27.35 1.50 22.71
C THR A 35 -26.43 2.29 23.64
N ASN A 36 -25.21 1.80 23.87
CA ASN A 36 -24.33 2.38 24.90
C ASN A 36 -23.37 3.45 24.36
N TYR A 37 -23.15 3.51 23.04
CA TYR A 37 -22.14 4.39 22.43
C TYR A 37 -22.71 5.28 21.32
N PHE A 38 -24.03 5.44 21.26
CA PHE A 38 -24.67 6.41 20.36
C PHE A 38 -24.05 7.81 20.53
N GLY A 39 -23.63 8.42 19.41
CA GLY A 39 -22.96 9.73 19.40
C GLY A 39 -21.50 9.75 19.88
N THR A 40 -20.93 8.60 20.25
CA THR A 40 -19.50 8.49 20.58
C THR A 40 -18.66 8.46 19.31
N SER A 41 -17.46 9.06 19.36
CA SER A 41 -16.47 8.94 18.30
C SER A 41 -15.79 7.56 18.37
N ILE A 42 -15.79 6.82 17.27
CA ILE A 42 -15.22 5.47 17.17
C ILE A 42 -13.95 5.53 16.32
N LEU A 43 -12.83 5.06 16.87
CA LEU A 43 -11.59 4.89 16.11
C LEU A 43 -11.48 3.45 15.61
N VAL A 44 -11.33 3.29 14.28
CA VAL A 44 -11.08 1.98 13.66
C VAL A 44 -9.58 1.81 13.42
N ALA A 45 -8.92 1.05 14.30
CA ALA A 45 -7.47 0.79 14.28
C ALA A 45 -7.06 -0.48 13.51
N SER A 46 -7.93 -1.00 12.64
CA SER A 46 -7.59 -2.14 11.77
C SER A 46 -6.93 -1.64 10.48
N LEU A 47 -5.88 -2.31 10.01
CA LEU A 47 -5.29 -2.05 8.69
C LEU A 47 -5.92 -2.93 7.59
N MET A 48 -6.33 -4.16 7.94
CA MET A 48 -6.83 -5.13 6.96
C MET A 48 -8.35 -5.10 6.76
N TYR A 49 -9.11 -4.80 7.81
CA TYR A 49 -10.58 -4.93 7.79
C TYR A 49 -11.30 -3.60 7.97
N GLU A 50 -10.58 -2.48 7.92
CA GLU A 50 -11.16 -1.17 8.24
C GLU A 50 -12.36 -0.81 7.38
N THR A 51 -12.35 -1.06 6.06
CA THR A 51 -13.48 -0.71 5.19
C THR A 51 -14.74 -1.47 5.61
N THR A 52 -14.61 -2.78 5.79
CA THR A 52 -15.72 -3.64 6.22
C THR A 52 -16.23 -3.27 7.60
N ILE A 53 -15.35 -2.89 8.53
CA ILE A 53 -15.73 -2.42 9.85
C ILE A 53 -16.50 -1.09 9.74
N CYS A 54 -15.99 -0.12 8.97
CA CYS A 54 -16.62 1.20 8.79
C CYS A 54 -18.01 1.06 8.15
N GLU A 55 -18.13 0.34 7.04
CA GLU A 55 -19.41 0.09 6.36
C GLU A 55 -20.44 -0.53 7.33
N LYS A 56 -20.00 -1.47 8.17
CA LYS A 56 -20.89 -2.13 9.14
C LYS A 56 -21.31 -1.19 10.27
N LEU A 57 -20.43 -0.33 10.77
CA LEU A 57 -20.75 0.69 11.78
C LEU A 57 -21.70 1.77 11.22
N GLU A 58 -21.51 2.18 9.96
CA GLU A 58 -22.41 3.12 9.29
C GLU A 58 -23.83 2.56 9.17
N THR A 59 -23.99 1.27 8.85
CA THR A 59 -25.32 0.62 8.81
C THR A 59 -26.05 0.63 10.17
N MET A 60 -25.34 0.91 11.27
CA MET A 60 -25.87 0.98 12.63
C MET A 60 -26.16 2.41 13.09
N ASN A 61 -26.08 3.39 12.18
CA ASN A 61 -26.29 4.82 12.49
C ASN A 61 -25.25 5.38 13.48
N LEU A 62 -24.06 4.78 13.52
CA LEU A 62 -22.89 5.28 14.23
C LEU A 62 -22.08 6.13 13.23
N GLU A 63 -22.31 7.44 13.24
CA GLU A 63 -21.82 8.33 12.17
C GLU A 63 -20.41 8.91 12.43
N ARG A 64 -19.91 8.83 13.67
CA ARG A 64 -18.62 9.41 14.08
C ARG A 64 -17.50 8.39 14.01
N VAL A 65 -17.31 7.75 12.86
CA VAL A 65 -16.29 6.71 12.64
C VAL A 65 -15.05 7.32 11.99
N TYR A 66 -13.90 7.11 12.61
CA TYR A 66 -12.61 7.63 12.15
C TYR A 66 -11.63 6.47 11.93
N PRO A 67 -11.26 6.16 10.69
CA PRO A 67 -10.18 5.23 10.40
C PRO A 67 -8.84 5.72 10.95
N LEU A 68 -8.00 4.81 11.43
CA LEU A 68 -6.64 5.14 11.87
C LEU A 68 -5.83 5.83 10.76
N PHE A 69 -6.01 5.43 9.51
CA PHE A 69 -5.35 6.09 8.37
C PHE A 69 -5.68 7.58 8.28
N TYR A 70 -6.94 7.98 8.54
CA TYR A 70 -7.34 9.39 8.59
C TYR A 70 -6.61 10.14 9.70
N LEU A 71 -6.47 9.51 10.89
CA LEU A 71 -5.72 10.11 12.00
C LEU A 71 -4.22 10.18 11.71
N ASN A 72 -3.63 9.18 11.06
CA ASN A 72 -2.22 9.21 10.64
C ASN A 72 -1.92 10.40 9.72
N LEU A 73 -2.88 10.77 8.86
CA LEU A 73 -2.73 11.89 7.94
C LEU A 73 -2.96 13.25 8.61
N LYS A 74 -3.94 13.33 9.51
CA LYS A 74 -4.33 14.59 10.16
C LYS A 74 -3.46 14.95 11.37
N TYR A 75 -3.02 13.95 12.13
CA TYR A 75 -2.23 14.11 13.35
C TYR A 75 -0.96 13.28 13.27
N PRO A 76 -0.08 13.63 12.31
CA PRO A 76 1.12 12.88 12.03
C PRO A 76 1.96 12.66 13.30
N ASP A 77 2.28 13.71 14.05
CA ASP A 77 3.22 13.60 15.16
C ASP A 77 2.75 12.69 16.32
N ILE A 78 1.47 12.32 16.35
CA ILE A 78 0.87 11.41 17.35
C ILE A 78 0.75 9.98 16.80
N PHE A 79 0.45 9.81 15.51
CA PHE A 79 0.09 8.52 14.92
C PHE A 79 1.01 8.05 13.77
N ILE A 80 2.08 8.78 13.42
CA ILE A 80 2.90 8.47 12.23
C ILE A 80 4.07 7.52 12.48
N SER A 81 4.07 6.48 11.65
CA SER A 81 5.24 5.89 11.00
C SER A 81 5.99 6.99 10.21
N PRO A 82 7.17 7.45 10.66
CA PRO A 82 7.89 8.66 10.21
C PRO A 82 7.96 8.92 8.69
N GLU A 83 7.79 7.88 7.89
CA GLU A 83 7.82 7.85 6.42
C GLU A 83 6.70 8.70 5.76
N TYR A 84 5.57 8.94 6.45
CA TYR A 84 4.43 9.68 5.89
C TYR A 84 4.41 11.18 6.24
N ARG A 85 5.45 11.70 6.91
CA ARG A 85 5.50 13.11 7.35
C ARG A 85 5.35 14.07 6.17
N GLY A 86 4.40 15.01 6.27
CA GLY A 86 4.15 16.05 5.27
C GLY A 86 3.46 15.58 3.99
N VAL A 87 3.11 14.29 3.86
CA VAL A 87 2.42 13.75 2.67
C VAL A 87 1.04 14.40 2.50
N PHE A 88 0.29 14.59 3.58
CA PHE A 88 -1.02 15.23 3.52
C PHE A 88 -0.94 16.68 3.02
N ASP A 89 -0.06 17.50 3.62
CA ASP A 89 0.11 18.88 3.21
C ASP A 89 0.68 19.02 1.79
N SER A 90 1.43 18.02 1.33
CA SER A 90 2.06 18.02 0.02
C SER A 90 1.05 18.17 -1.13
N VAL A 91 -0.17 17.64 -1.00
CA VAL A 91 -1.20 17.78 -2.05
C VAL A 91 -1.82 19.17 -2.08
N PHE A 92 -1.70 19.94 -0.99
CA PHE A 92 -2.19 21.32 -0.91
C PHE A 92 -1.16 22.35 -1.37
N ASN A 93 0.13 21.99 -1.43
CA ASN A 93 1.21 22.83 -1.91
C ASN A 93 0.98 23.30 -3.36
N ALA A 94 1.18 24.60 -3.62
CA ALA A 94 0.89 25.23 -4.92
C ALA A 94 1.76 24.71 -6.07
N GLU A 95 3.03 24.43 -5.82
CA GLU A 95 3.93 23.85 -6.82
C GLU A 95 3.54 22.41 -7.14
N ASN A 96 3.22 21.60 -6.13
CA ASN A 96 2.77 20.22 -6.34
C ASN A 96 1.45 20.19 -7.10
N LYS A 97 0.49 21.09 -6.80
CA LYS A 97 -0.73 21.24 -7.60
C LYS A 97 -0.44 21.51 -9.07
N ARG A 98 0.55 22.37 -9.37
CA ARG A 98 0.98 22.63 -10.75
C ARG A 98 1.58 21.36 -11.38
N LYS A 99 2.44 20.63 -10.67
CA LYS A 99 3.01 19.36 -11.16
C LYS A 99 1.94 18.31 -11.43
N ILE A 100 0.97 18.14 -10.52
CA ILE A 100 -0.16 17.21 -10.67
C ILE A 100 -0.96 17.55 -11.93
N ARG A 101 -1.29 18.82 -12.16
CA ARG A 101 -1.99 19.26 -13.39
C ARG A 101 -1.18 18.97 -14.65
N ASN A 102 0.13 19.20 -14.61
CA ASN A 102 1.00 18.91 -15.75
C ASN A 102 0.98 17.42 -16.09
N VAL A 103 1.12 16.53 -15.08
CA VAL A 103 1.05 15.08 -15.28
C VAL A 103 -0.31 14.64 -15.81
N MET A 104 -1.40 15.25 -15.33
CA MET A 104 -2.75 14.94 -15.82
C MET A 104 -2.90 15.16 -17.33
N GLY A 105 -2.14 16.12 -17.90
CA GLY A 105 -2.11 16.39 -19.34
C GLY A 105 -1.19 15.49 -20.16
N LEU A 106 -0.38 14.61 -19.53
CA LEU A 106 0.53 13.70 -20.22
C LEU A 106 -0.13 12.37 -20.64
N TRP A 107 -1.23 12.00 -20.01
CA TRP A 107 -1.89 10.72 -20.27
C TRP A 107 -2.61 10.73 -21.63
N GLU A 108 -2.25 9.79 -22.51
CA GLU A 108 -2.80 9.70 -23.86
C GLU A 108 -4.21 9.11 -23.89
N ASP A 109 -4.48 8.06 -23.10
CA ASP A 109 -5.77 7.37 -23.08
C ASP A 109 -6.69 7.83 -21.94
N SER A 110 -8.00 7.64 -22.11
CA SER A 110 -9.01 8.08 -21.14
C SER A 110 -9.05 7.23 -19.87
N ILE A 111 -8.60 5.98 -19.93
CA ILE A 111 -8.58 5.07 -18.78
C ILE A 111 -7.49 5.53 -17.82
N SER A 112 -6.26 5.74 -18.31
CA SER A 112 -5.15 6.27 -17.50
C SER A 112 -5.47 7.65 -16.91
N ARG A 113 -6.13 8.54 -17.65
CA ARG A 113 -6.62 9.83 -17.11
C ARG A 113 -7.59 9.63 -15.95
N THR A 114 -8.54 8.70 -16.09
CA THR A 114 -9.52 8.38 -15.04
C THR A 114 -8.83 7.78 -13.82
N VAL A 115 -7.97 6.78 -14.00
CA VAL A 115 -7.22 6.13 -12.91
C VAL A 115 -6.41 7.16 -12.14
N PHE A 116 -5.63 8.00 -12.84
CA PHE A 116 -4.86 9.06 -12.20
C PHE A 116 -5.76 10.06 -11.45
N GLY A 117 -6.88 10.47 -12.05
CA GLY A 117 -7.86 11.36 -11.42
C GLY A 117 -8.42 10.78 -10.13
N CYS A 118 -8.88 9.53 -10.14
CA CYS A 118 -9.38 8.84 -8.96
C CYS A 118 -8.33 8.73 -7.85
N LEU A 119 -7.07 8.44 -8.20
CA LEU A 119 -5.97 8.38 -7.23
C LEU A 119 -5.70 9.75 -6.60
N VAL A 120 -5.67 10.81 -7.40
CA VAL A 120 -5.48 12.18 -6.92
C VAL A 120 -6.64 12.60 -6.03
N GLU A 121 -7.88 12.37 -6.46
CA GLU A 121 -9.08 12.69 -5.68
C GLU A 121 -9.11 11.92 -4.36
N PHE A 122 -8.76 10.63 -4.37
CA PHE A 122 -8.61 9.84 -3.15
C PHE A 122 -7.62 10.46 -2.15
N ARG A 123 -6.51 11.06 -2.62
CA ARG A 123 -5.57 11.75 -1.73
C ARG A 123 -6.13 13.04 -1.12
N PHE A 124 -7.17 13.62 -1.71
CA PHE A 124 -7.86 14.79 -1.16
C PHE A 124 -9.04 14.43 -0.28
N THR A 125 -9.80 13.40 -0.65
CA THR A 125 -11.10 13.07 -0.05
C THR A 125 -11.06 11.86 0.88
N PHE A 126 -10.05 11.01 0.75
CA PHE A 126 -9.94 9.69 1.38
C PHE A 126 -11.10 8.73 1.06
N GLN A 127 -11.88 9.00 0.03
CA GLN A 127 -12.97 8.13 -0.41
C GLN A 127 -12.40 6.90 -1.12
N LYS A 128 -12.39 5.75 -0.42
CA LYS A 128 -11.79 4.50 -0.92
C LYS A 128 -12.52 3.90 -2.12
N ASP A 129 -13.79 4.24 -2.34
CA ASP A 129 -14.53 3.77 -3.52
C ASP A 129 -13.92 4.26 -4.84
N LEU A 130 -13.21 5.39 -4.81
CA LEU A 130 -12.42 5.86 -5.95
C LEU A 130 -11.31 4.86 -6.34
N LEU A 131 -10.73 4.16 -5.35
CA LEU A 131 -9.73 3.11 -5.61
C LEU A 131 -10.36 1.86 -6.23
N LYS A 132 -11.60 1.52 -5.83
CA LYS A 132 -12.34 0.40 -6.43
C LYS A 132 -12.59 0.68 -7.92
N ALA A 133 -12.97 1.90 -8.27
CA ALA A 133 -13.18 2.33 -9.65
C ALA A 133 -11.87 2.38 -10.47
N ALA A 134 -10.74 2.70 -9.83
CA ALA A 134 -9.44 2.79 -10.49
C ALA A 134 -8.71 1.44 -10.62
N LYS A 135 -9.20 0.37 -9.99
CA LYS A 135 -8.53 -0.93 -9.95
C LYS A 135 -8.66 -1.64 -11.30
N SER A 136 -7.52 -2.03 -11.89
CA SER A 136 -7.53 -2.91 -13.06
C SER A 136 -8.09 -4.29 -12.71
N ARG A 137 -8.77 -4.92 -13.67
CA ARG A 137 -9.21 -6.31 -13.60
C ARG A 137 -8.10 -7.30 -13.97
N TYR A 138 -6.99 -6.80 -14.53
CA TYR A 138 -5.87 -7.61 -14.98
C TYR A 138 -4.76 -7.66 -13.91
N PRO A 139 -3.89 -8.69 -13.96
CA PRO A 139 -2.73 -8.77 -13.08
C PRO A 139 -1.84 -7.52 -13.18
N GLN A 140 -1.22 -7.15 -12.07
CA GLN A 140 -0.30 -6.03 -12.01
C GLN A 140 0.81 -6.18 -13.07
N TYR A 141 1.19 -5.08 -13.72
CA TYR A 141 2.18 -4.99 -14.82
C TYR A 141 1.74 -5.53 -16.18
N PHE A 142 0.71 -6.38 -16.26
CA PHE A 142 0.33 -7.09 -17.49
C PHE A 142 -1.03 -6.64 -18.05
N GLU A 143 -1.23 -5.32 -18.16
CA GLU A 143 -2.43 -4.72 -18.74
C GLU A 143 -2.40 -4.87 -20.28
N PRO A 144 -3.28 -5.67 -20.91
CA PRO A 144 -3.17 -5.99 -22.33
C PRO A 144 -3.39 -4.80 -23.27
N SER A 145 -4.03 -3.73 -22.79
CA SER A 145 -4.19 -2.49 -23.56
C SER A 145 -2.92 -1.64 -23.62
N ILE A 146 -1.93 -1.92 -22.77
CA ILE A 146 -0.67 -1.18 -22.66
C ILE A 146 0.51 -2.07 -23.09
N ILE A 147 0.54 -3.31 -22.62
CA ILE A 147 1.62 -4.27 -22.86
C ILE A 147 1.09 -5.41 -23.71
N SER A 148 1.74 -5.66 -24.85
CA SER A 148 1.50 -6.82 -25.70
C SER A 148 2.70 -7.74 -25.62
N LEU A 149 2.51 -8.95 -25.13
CA LEU A 149 3.57 -9.94 -24.95
C LEU A 149 3.69 -10.86 -26.17
N SER A 150 4.93 -11.18 -26.51
CA SER A 150 5.32 -12.19 -27.49
C SER A 150 6.08 -13.35 -26.83
N ASP A 151 6.71 -14.22 -27.61
CA ASP A 151 7.61 -15.27 -27.14
C ASP A 151 9.08 -14.81 -27.01
N GLU A 152 9.38 -13.55 -27.37
CA GLU A 152 10.74 -12.99 -27.40
C GLU A 152 11.04 -12.02 -26.25
N GLU A 153 10.16 -11.94 -25.25
CA GLU A 153 10.27 -10.98 -24.16
C GLU A 153 11.54 -11.16 -23.31
N VAL A 154 12.16 -10.03 -22.96
CA VAL A 154 13.21 -9.95 -21.95
C VAL A 154 12.72 -9.08 -20.79
N MET A 155 12.37 -9.71 -19.68
CA MET A 155 11.83 -9.00 -18.52
C MET A 155 12.94 -8.64 -17.52
N LEU A 156 12.88 -7.41 -17.02
CA LEU A 156 13.69 -6.93 -15.91
C LEU A 156 12.77 -6.65 -14.71
N ASP A 157 12.91 -7.45 -13.67
CA ASP A 157 12.08 -7.39 -12.46
C ASP A 157 12.89 -6.77 -11.30
N CYS A 158 12.66 -5.48 -11.05
CA CYS A 158 13.44 -4.63 -10.15
C CYS A 158 12.80 -4.55 -8.75
N GLY A 159 12.95 -5.60 -7.95
CA GLY A 159 12.22 -5.79 -6.70
C GLY A 159 11.35 -7.04 -6.77
N ALA A 160 11.97 -8.15 -7.17
CA ALA A 160 11.30 -9.40 -7.49
C ALA A 160 10.72 -10.12 -6.27
N TYR A 161 11.03 -9.65 -5.05
CA TYR A 161 10.53 -10.18 -3.79
C TYR A 161 10.68 -11.69 -3.72
N THR A 162 9.58 -12.43 -3.59
CA THR A 162 9.58 -13.90 -3.50
C THR A 162 9.45 -14.60 -4.87
N GLY A 163 9.48 -13.85 -5.97
CA GLY A 163 9.23 -14.34 -7.33
C GLY A 163 7.75 -14.49 -7.67
N ASP A 164 6.87 -13.75 -7.01
CA ASP A 164 5.43 -13.75 -7.28
C ASP A 164 5.10 -13.13 -8.65
N THR A 165 5.76 -12.02 -9.01
CA THR A 165 5.66 -11.43 -10.36
C THR A 165 6.18 -12.38 -11.43
N LEU A 166 7.31 -13.05 -11.17
CA LEU A 166 7.88 -14.06 -12.06
C LEU A 166 6.91 -15.23 -12.32
N LYS A 167 6.21 -15.74 -11.30
CA LYS A 167 5.18 -16.78 -11.45
C LYS A 167 4.01 -16.30 -12.32
N GLN A 168 3.59 -15.05 -12.14
CA GLN A 168 2.51 -14.47 -12.95
C GLN A 168 2.95 -14.33 -14.40
N PHE A 169 4.17 -13.83 -14.64
CA PHE A 169 4.74 -13.69 -15.97
C PHE A 169 4.81 -15.04 -16.69
N ASP A 170 5.43 -16.06 -16.07
CA ASP A 170 5.52 -17.41 -16.63
C ASP A 170 4.15 -18.00 -17.01
N LYS A 171 3.15 -17.80 -16.14
CA LYS A 171 1.78 -18.23 -16.41
C LYS A 171 1.16 -17.51 -17.61
N ILE A 172 1.32 -16.19 -17.71
CA ILE A 172 0.72 -15.38 -18.78
C ILE A 172 1.39 -15.69 -20.12
N THR A 173 2.70 -15.93 -20.12
CA THR A 173 3.47 -16.28 -21.33
C THR A 173 3.44 -17.77 -21.64
N ALA A 174 2.87 -18.61 -20.76
CA ALA A 174 2.97 -20.07 -20.83
C ALA A 174 4.41 -20.59 -21.01
N GLY A 175 5.37 -19.99 -20.29
CA GLY A 175 6.81 -20.31 -20.40
C GLY A 175 7.52 -19.80 -21.66
N GLN A 176 6.80 -19.10 -22.54
CA GLN A 176 7.32 -18.57 -23.81
C GLN A 176 7.83 -17.14 -23.63
N PHE A 177 9.10 -17.04 -23.29
CA PHE A 177 9.86 -15.79 -23.25
C PHE A 177 11.33 -16.11 -23.48
N LYS A 178 12.12 -15.07 -23.76
CA LYS A 178 13.55 -15.19 -24.04
C LYS A 178 14.39 -15.21 -22.77
N LYS A 179 14.17 -14.25 -21.87
CA LYS A 179 14.99 -14.11 -20.66
C LYS A 179 14.28 -13.33 -19.55
N VAL A 180 14.60 -13.63 -18.29
CA VAL A 180 14.21 -12.81 -17.14
C VAL A 180 15.42 -12.53 -16.26
N TYR A 181 15.56 -11.28 -15.81
CA TYR A 181 16.51 -10.87 -14.78
C TYR A 181 15.73 -10.34 -13.58
N SER A 182 15.83 -11.03 -12.44
CA SER A 182 15.05 -10.70 -11.24
C SER A 182 15.97 -10.25 -10.12
N PHE A 183 15.85 -9.00 -9.71
CA PHE A 183 16.67 -8.34 -8.70
C PHE A 183 15.93 -8.33 -7.36
N GLU A 184 16.54 -8.90 -6.32
CA GLU A 184 16.02 -8.85 -4.95
C GLU A 184 17.18 -8.71 -3.95
N PRO A 185 17.30 -7.56 -3.24
CA PRO A 185 18.37 -7.35 -2.26
C PRO A 185 18.19 -8.13 -0.96
N ASP A 186 16.97 -8.36 -0.47
CA ASP A 186 16.73 -9.07 0.80
C ASP A 186 17.09 -10.55 0.67
N GLN A 187 17.96 -11.05 1.56
CA GLN A 187 18.49 -12.41 1.45
C GLN A 187 17.42 -13.50 1.63
N ARG A 188 16.40 -13.27 2.47
CA ARG A 188 15.30 -14.23 2.72
C ARG A 188 14.43 -14.32 1.47
N ASN A 189 14.01 -13.17 0.95
CA ASN A 189 13.21 -13.09 -0.28
C ASN A 189 13.96 -13.64 -1.49
N PHE A 190 15.25 -13.28 -1.63
CA PHE A 190 16.11 -13.78 -2.69
C PHE A 190 16.24 -15.31 -2.68
N THR A 191 16.30 -15.92 -1.50
CA THR A 191 16.34 -17.38 -1.38
C THR A 191 15.06 -18.01 -1.94
N MET A 192 13.89 -17.44 -1.63
CA MET A 192 12.61 -17.87 -2.19
C MET A 192 12.55 -17.67 -3.71
N LEU A 193 12.97 -16.50 -4.19
CA LEU A 193 13.07 -16.17 -5.61
C LEU A 193 13.93 -17.18 -6.38
N ARG A 194 15.07 -17.60 -5.83
CA ARG A 194 15.95 -18.60 -6.46
C ARG A 194 15.25 -19.94 -6.65
N GLU A 195 14.49 -20.40 -5.66
CA GLU A 195 13.75 -21.66 -5.76
C GLU A 195 12.63 -21.54 -6.82
N VAL A 196 11.94 -20.40 -6.86
CA VAL A 196 10.95 -20.13 -7.92
C VAL A 196 11.60 -20.12 -9.31
N ALA A 197 12.70 -19.40 -9.48
CA ALA A 197 13.44 -19.33 -10.74
C ALA A 197 13.87 -20.71 -11.24
N LYS A 198 14.44 -21.55 -10.37
CA LYS A 198 14.81 -22.93 -10.69
C LYS A 198 13.61 -23.78 -11.10
N SER A 199 12.47 -23.61 -10.41
CA SER A 199 11.27 -24.39 -10.68
C SER A 199 10.63 -24.08 -12.04
N ILE A 200 10.83 -22.87 -12.56
CA ILE A 200 10.33 -22.43 -13.87
C ILE A 200 11.36 -22.72 -14.97
N SER A 201 12.57 -22.17 -14.86
CA SER A 201 13.66 -22.39 -15.82
C SER A 201 15.00 -21.87 -15.29
N SER A 202 15.96 -22.77 -15.10
CA SER A 202 17.35 -22.41 -14.74
C SER A 202 18.14 -21.78 -15.89
N GLU A 203 17.69 -21.97 -17.13
CA GLU A 203 18.35 -21.42 -18.31
C GLU A 203 17.87 -20.01 -18.63
N LYS A 204 16.56 -19.76 -18.55
CA LYS A 204 15.96 -18.49 -18.99
C LYS A 204 15.93 -17.43 -17.89
N ILE A 205 15.99 -17.83 -16.62
CA ILE A 205 15.80 -16.90 -15.49
C ILE A 205 17.09 -16.73 -14.70
N VAL A 206 17.48 -15.48 -14.46
CA VAL A 206 18.68 -15.11 -13.72
C VAL A 206 18.26 -14.32 -12.47
N PRO A 207 18.18 -14.96 -11.29
CA PRO A 207 17.98 -14.26 -10.04
C PRO A 207 19.30 -13.57 -9.61
N ILE A 208 19.21 -12.31 -9.19
CA ILE A 208 20.34 -11.45 -8.80
C ILE A 208 20.08 -10.88 -7.40
N ASN A 209 20.99 -11.14 -6.45
CA ASN A 209 20.88 -10.61 -5.09
C ASN A 209 21.44 -9.18 -5.03
N SER A 210 20.68 -8.22 -5.56
CA SER A 210 21.05 -6.81 -5.58
C SER A 210 19.80 -5.95 -5.74
N GLY A 211 19.84 -4.74 -5.20
CA GLY A 211 18.84 -3.71 -5.50
C GLY A 211 19.17 -2.98 -6.80
N VAL A 212 18.15 -2.39 -7.43
CA VAL A 212 18.34 -1.51 -8.59
C VAL A 212 18.36 -0.06 -8.13
N TYR A 213 19.43 0.65 -8.49
CA TYR A 213 19.67 2.03 -8.06
C TYR A 213 20.25 2.89 -9.19
N ARG A 214 20.32 4.20 -8.97
CA ARG A 214 20.82 5.17 -9.95
C ARG A 214 22.30 4.94 -10.32
N THR A 215 23.10 4.41 -9.41
CA THR A 215 24.53 4.14 -9.58
C THR A 215 24.90 2.84 -8.89
N GLY A 216 25.91 2.13 -9.41
CA GLY A 216 26.47 0.96 -8.74
C GLY A 216 27.21 1.34 -7.46
N GLY A 217 27.13 0.49 -6.44
CA GLY A 217 27.78 0.68 -5.14
C GLY A 217 27.11 -0.16 -4.06
N GLU A 218 27.67 -0.11 -2.86
CA GLU A 218 27.10 -0.72 -1.67
C GLU A 218 26.32 0.34 -0.89
N LEU A 219 25.11 -0.01 -0.46
CA LEU A 219 24.24 0.81 0.39
C LEU A 219 23.81 -0.03 1.60
N TYR A 220 23.50 0.63 2.70
CA TYR A 220 22.84 -0.05 3.82
C TYR A 220 21.40 -0.37 3.45
N PHE A 221 20.96 -1.57 3.82
CA PHE A 221 19.64 -2.09 3.52
C PHE A 221 19.09 -2.79 4.76
N SER A 222 17.85 -2.47 5.13
CA SER A 222 17.13 -3.14 6.19
C SER A 222 16.46 -4.37 5.62
N GLU A 223 16.90 -5.54 6.10
CA GLU A 223 16.45 -6.86 5.67
C GLU A 223 15.48 -7.42 6.72
N THR A 224 14.19 -7.15 6.55
CA THR A 224 13.12 -7.65 7.41
C THR A 224 12.41 -8.88 6.83
N GLY A 225 12.64 -9.20 5.55
CA GLY A 225 11.91 -10.24 4.82
C GLY A 225 10.42 -9.95 4.59
N ASN A 226 9.98 -8.70 4.81
CA ASN A 226 8.60 -8.25 4.59
C ASN A 226 8.57 -6.99 3.70
N ILE A 227 7.40 -6.35 3.59
CA ILE A 227 7.21 -5.17 2.72
C ILE A 227 7.92 -3.90 3.21
N ASP A 228 8.47 -3.91 4.43
CA ASP A 228 9.10 -2.74 5.06
C ASP A 228 10.61 -2.64 4.80
N THR A 229 11.16 -3.59 4.02
CA THR A 229 12.56 -3.56 3.57
C THR A 229 12.86 -2.28 2.79
N ARG A 230 14.01 -1.66 3.04
CA ARG A 230 14.37 -0.36 2.44
C ARG A 230 15.86 -0.06 2.57
N VAL A 231 16.33 0.85 1.72
CA VAL A 231 17.65 1.47 1.88
C VAL A 231 17.68 2.32 3.15
N THR A 232 18.71 2.16 3.98
CA THR A 232 18.91 2.93 5.21
C THR A 232 20.13 3.85 5.09
N LYS A 233 20.16 4.92 5.92
CA LYS A 233 21.30 5.85 5.95
C LYS A 233 22.45 5.33 6.82
N ASP A 234 22.14 4.50 7.82
CA ASP A 234 23.07 3.95 8.80
C ASP A 234 22.82 2.44 8.95
N GLU A 235 23.92 1.68 9.06
CA GLU A 235 24.12 0.22 9.26
C GLU A 235 23.07 -0.79 8.71
N LYS A 236 23.51 -2.03 8.47
CA LYS A 236 22.58 -3.13 8.18
C LYS A 236 21.76 -3.43 9.43
N VAL A 237 20.49 -3.02 9.44
CA VAL A 237 19.56 -3.39 10.50
C VAL A 237 18.91 -4.73 10.12
N HIS A 238 19.37 -5.80 10.75
CA HIS A 238 18.64 -7.06 10.82
C HIS A 238 17.61 -6.92 11.95
N GLU A 239 16.37 -6.58 11.61
CA GLU A 239 15.28 -6.72 12.58
C GLU A 239 14.86 -8.20 12.60
N ASP A 240 15.43 -8.95 13.53
CA ASP A 240 14.84 -10.19 13.99
C ASP A 240 13.57 -9.82 14.77
N SER A 241 12.44 -9.69 14.07
CA SER A 241 11.15 -9.39 14.68
C SER A 241 10.72 -10.56 15.59
N CYS A 242 10.53 -10.25 16.88
CA CYS A 242 9.74 -11.03 17.84
C CYS A 242 8.30 -11.26 17.38
#